data_AF-A0A800JB30-F1
#
_entry.id   AF-A0A800JB30-F1
#
_cell.length_a   1.000
_cell.length_b   1.000
_cell.length_c   1.000
_cell.angle_alpha   90.00
_cell.angle_beta   90.00
_cell.angle_gamma   90.00
#
_symmetry.space_group_name_H-M   'P 1'
#
loop_
_entity.id
_entity.type
_entity.pdbx_description
1 polymer ?
#
loop_
_entity_poly.entity_id
_entity_poly.type
_entity_poly.pdbx_seq_one_letter_code
_entity_poly.pdbx_strand_id
1 'polypeptide(L)'
;ALPEGVYVSKIKLTGKTHYGVTNVGKRPTFGENSVTVETFIFDFEKVIYGEYLEVIPLSQLRPEMKFSSVEELKTQIRQDIETARNYLDTNEPELVI
;
A
#
# COMPACT_ATOMS: atom_id res chain seq x y z
N ALA A 1 -1.06 -16.38 5.97
CA ALA A 1 -0.33 -15.22 5.41
C ALA A 1 -1.27 -14.49 4.46
N LEU A 2 -1.10 -13.17 4.27
CA LEU A 2 -1.87 -12.42 3.29
C LEU A 2 -1.55 -12.92 1.87
N PRO A 3 -2.52 -12.95 0.95
CA PRO A 3 -2.22 -13.13 -0.47
C PRO A 3 -1.26 -12.07 -1.00
N GLU A 4 -0.56 -12.39 -2.08
CA GLU A 4 0.27 -11.41 -2.78
C GLU A 4 -0.63 -10.43 -3.55
N GLY A 5 -0.30 -9.15 -3.50
CA GLY A 5 -1.06 -8.13 -4.22
C GLY A 5 -0.96 -6.73 -3.60
N VAL A 6 -1.85 -5.86 -4.09
CA VAL A 6 -1.95 -4.46 -3.64
C VAL A 6 -3.20 -4.29 -2.79
N TYR A 7 -3.04 -3.61 -1.67
CA TYR A 7 -4.06 -3.42 -0.65
C TYR A 7 -4.26 -1.95 -0.33
N VAL A 8 -5.52 -1.54 -0.11
CA VAL A 8 -5.80 -0.33 0.67
C VAL A 8 -5.35 -0.61 2.10
N SER A 9 -4.60 0.31 2.70
CA SER A 9 -4.00 0.11 4.01
C SER A 9 -4.21 1.32 4.91
N LYS A 10 -4.47 1.04 6.18
CA LYS A 10 -4.32 1.98 7.29
C LYS A 10 -2.91 1.85 7.85
N ILE A 11 -2.26 2.98 8.08
CA ILE A 11 -0.91 3.06 8.61
C ILE A 11 -0.95 3.79 9.95
N LYS A 12 -0.42 3.18 11.00
CA LYS A 12 -0.17 3.88 12.26
C LYS A 12 1.30 4.23 12.36
N LEU A 13 1.58 5.52 12.50
CA LEU A 13 2.93 6.05 12.63
C LEU A 13 2.93 7.11 13.73
N THR A 14 3.75 6.92 14.77
CA THR A 14 3.89 7.88 15.88
C THR A 14 2.54 8.28 16.52
N GLY A 15 1.63 7.32 16.66
CA GLY A 15 0.27 7.56 17.20
C GLY A 15 -0.71 8.24 16.25
N LYS A 16 -0.30 8.58 15.03
CA LYS A 16 -1.17 9.14 13.99
C LYS A 16 -1.61 8.07 13.01
N THR A 17 -2.86 8.19 12.56
CA THR A 17 -3.39 7.36 11.48
C THR A 17 -3.14 8.05 10.15
N HIS A 18 -2.60 7.30 9.21
CA HIS A 18 -2.47 7.64 7.80
C HIS A 18 -3.11 6.53 6.96
N TYR A 19 -3.29 6.79 5.68
CA TYR A 19 -3.81 5.82 4.73
C TYR A 19 -2.92 5.75 3.49
N GLY A 20 -3.01 4.66 2.75
CA GLY A 20 -2.15 4.43 1.61
C GLY A 20 -2.47 3.15 0.87
N VAL A 21 -1.58 2.80 -0.06
CA VAL A 21 -1.55 1.48 -0.71
C VAL A 21 -0.32 0.70 -0.27
N THR A 22 -0.48 -0.60 -0.05
CA THR A 22 0.62 -1.50 0.29
C THR A 22 0.69 -2.63 -0.72
N ASN A 23 1.87 -2.83 -1.30
CA ASN A 23 2.19 -4.05 -2.03
C ASN A 23 2.76 -5.10 -1.05
N VAL A 24 2.18 -6.30 -1.07
CA VAL A 24 2.72 -7.49 -0.43
C VAL A 24 3.15 -8.44 -1.54
N GLY A 25 4.44 -8.71 -1.64
CA GLY A 25 5.03 -9.43 -2.78
C GLY A 25 6.19 -10.33 -2.40
N LYS A 26 6.86 -10.90 -3.41
CA LYS A 26 8.06 -11.72 -3.24
C LYS A 26 9.22 -11.19 -4.07
N ARG A 27 10.43 -11.18 -3.50
CA ARG A 27 11.67 -10.95 -4.25
C ARG A 27 12.37 -12.29 -4.55
N PRO A 28 12.30 -12.82 -5.79
CA PRO A 28 12.97 -14.07 -6.13
C PRO A 28 14.50 -13.93 -6.27
N THR A 29 15.03 -12.71 -6.32
CA THR A 29 16.41 -12.40 -6.71
C THR A 29 17.45 -12.65 -5.62
N PHE A 30 17.06 -12.92 -4.38
CA PHE A 30 17.96 -13.11 -3.24
C PHE A 30 17.70 -14.43 -2.50
N GLY A 31 17.67 -15.56 -3.21
CA GLY A 31 17.90 -16.91 -2.66
C GLY A 31 16.87 -17.48 -1.68
N GLU A 32 16.07 -16.66 -1.02
CA GLU A 32 14.97 -17.03 -0.14
C GLU A 32 13.71 -16.32 -0.63
N ASN A 33 12.57 -17.00 -0.55
CA ASN A 33 11.24 -16.46 -0.88
C ASN A 33 10.80 -15.38 0.14
N SER A 34 11.64 -14.37 0.38
CA SER A 34 11.39 -13.32 1.34
C SER A 34 10.23 -12.46 0.86
N VAL A 35 9.19 -12.40 1.68
CA VAL A 35 8.05 -11.51 1.47
C VAL A 35 8.52 -10.07 1.64
N THR A 36 8.19 -9.22 0.67
CA THR A 36 8.40 -7.78 0.77
C THR A 36 7.08 -7.07 0.99
N VAL A 37 7.11 -6.05 1.85
CA VAL A 37 5.97 -5.19 2.13
C VAL A 37 6.41 -3.75 1.86
N GLU A 38 5.80 -3.13 0.86
CA GLU A 38 6.16 -1.78 0.40
C GLU A 38 4.89 -0.91 0.43
N THR A 39 4.91 0.18 1.22
CA THR A 39 3.74 1.04 1.43
C THR A 39 3.98 2.44 0.89
N PHE A 40 3.02 2.94 0.11
CA PHE A 40 2.93 4.33 -0.30
C PHE A 40 1.87 5.03 0.56
N ILE A 41 2.30 5.92 1.46
CA ILE A 41 1.44 6.69 2.35
C ILE A 41 0.94 7.93 1.60
N PHE A 42 -0.36 8.15 1.58
CA PHE A 42 -0.96 9.31 0.94
C PHE A 42 -0.62 10.60 1.67
N ASP A 43 -0.40 11.66 0.88
CA ASP A 43 -0.26 13.04 1.35
C ASP A 43 0.83 13.18 2.44
N PHE A 44 1.92 12.42 2.29
CA PHE A 44 2.99 12.29 3.27
C PHE A 44 4.33 12.75 2.71
N GLU A 45 4.91 13.79 3.33
CA GLU A 45 6.13 14.47 2.85
C GLU A 45 7.25 14.46 3.89
N LYS A 46 7.43 13.34 4.61
CA LYS A 46 8.49 13.20 5.64
C LYS A 46 9.39 12.00 5.38
N VAL A 47 10.64 12.12 5.80
CA VAL A 47 11.60 11.02 5.84
C VAL A 47 11.51 10.35 7.22
N ILE A 48 11.29 9.03 7.24
CA ILE A 48 11.00 8.26 8.45
C ILE A 48 11.84 6.97 8.57
N TYR A 49 13.05 6.97 8.00
CA TYR A 49 13.97 5.84 8.16
C TYR A 49 14.30 5.61 9.63
N GLY A 50 14.21 4.35 10.07
CA GLY A 50 14.44 3.95 11.47
C GLY A 50 13.22 4.02 12.37
N GLU A 51 12.12 4.63 11.91
CA GLU A 51 10.85 4.67 12.64
C GLU A 51 10.07 3.37 12.50
N TYR A 52 9.35 2.99 13.55
CA TYR A 52 8.39 1.89 13.51
C TYR A 52 7.01 2.39 13.06
N LEU A 53 6.38 1.61 12.20
CA LEU A 53 4.99 1.81 11.79
C LEU A 53 4.25 0.48 11.77
N GLU A 54 2.94 0.54 11.97
CA GLU A 54 2.03 -0.60 11.76
C GLU A 54 1.31 -0.42 10.43
N VAL A 55 1.31 -1.45 9.58
CA VAL A 55 0.50 -1.50 8.36
C VAL A 55 -0.64 -2.47 8.56
N ILE A 56 -1.86 -2.00 8.37
CA ILE A 56 -3.10 -2.76 8.55
C ILE A 56 -3.82 -2.78 7.20
N PRO A 57 -3.77 -3.91 6.46
CA PRO A 57 -4.53 -4.06 5.22
C PRO A 57 -6.03 -3.99 5.50
N LEU A 58 -6.75 -3.18 4.74
CA LEU A 58 -8.21 -3.02 4.84
C LEU A 58 -8.94 -3.81 3.76
N SER A 59 -8.46 -3.71 2.51
CA SER A 59 -9.06 -4.39 1.35
C SER A 59 -8.02 -4.68 0.28
N GLN A 60 -8.12 -5.83 -0.38
CA GLN A 60 -7.29 -6.16 -1.54
C GLN A 60 -7.87 -5.47 -2.79
N LEU A 61 -7.06 -4.67 -3.46
CA LEU A 61 -7.43 -4.03 -4.73
C LEU A 61 -7.25 -5.00 -5.90
N ARG A 62 -6.11 -5.70 -5.92
CA ARG A 62 -5.75 -6.66 -6.96
C ARG A 62 -4.63 -7.61 -6.53
N PRO A 63 -4.51 -8.79 -7.17
CA PRO A 63 -3.31 -9.61 -7.08
C PRO A 63 -2.08 -8.93 -7.73
N GLU A 64 -0.90 -9.53 -7.55
CA GLU A 64 0.29 -9.12 -8.29
C GLU A 64 0.10 -9.25 -9.80
N MET A 65 0.72 -8.34 -10.54
CA MET A 65 0.65 -8.28 -12.00
C MET A 65 2.06 -8.04 -12.54
N LYS A 66 2.34 -8.69 -13.68
CA LYS A 66 3.53 -8.38 -14.48
C LYS A 66 3.16 -7.28 -15.48
N PHE A 67 4.07 -6.34 -15.68
CA PHE A 67 3.91 -5.27 -16.65
C PHE A 67 4.96 -5.44 -17.75
N SER A 68 4.57 -5.15 -18.99
CA SER A 68 5.47 -5.23 -20.14
C SER A 68 6.33 -3.97 -20.28
N SER A 69 5.94 -2.88 -19.62
CA SER A 69 6.67 -1.61 -19.63
C SER A 69 6.54 -0.85 -18.30
N VAL A 70 7.46 0.11 -18.09
CA VAL A 70 7.42 1.04 -16.96
C VAL A 70 6.18 1.95 -17.02
N GLU A 71 5.72 2.31 -18.21
CA GLU A 71 4.55 3.18 -18.36
C GLU A 71 3.24 2.46 -18.00
N GLU A 72 3.12 1.17 -18.32
CA GLU A 72 2.02 0.34 -17.84
C GLU A 72 2.01 0.23 -16.31
N LEU A 73 3.18 -0.03 -15.71
CA LEU A 73 3.31 -0.08 -14.25
C LEU A 73 2.88 1.25 -13.60
N LYS A 74 3.38 2.38 -14.10
CA LYS A 74 2.99 3.71 -13.59
C LYS A 74 1.50 3.96 -13.73
N THR A 75 0.91 3.56 -14.86
CA THR A 75 -0.53 3.71 -15.11
C THR A 75 -1.33 2.90 -14.10
N GLN A 76 -0.96 1.65 -13.85
CA GLN A 76 -1.62 0.81 -12.87
C GLN A 76 -1.47 1.38 -11.44
N ILE A 77 -0.29 1.85 -11.06
CA ILE A 77 -0.08 2.46 -9.72
C ILE A 77 -1.02 3.65 -9.52
N ARG A 78 -1.21 4.52 -10.52
CA ARG A 78 -2.15 5.65 -10.43
C ARG A 78 -3.59 5.17 -10.22
N GLN A 79 -4.02 4.16 -10.97
CA GLN A 79 -5.35 3.57 -10.83
C GLN A 79 -5.54 2.91 -9.45
N ASP A 80 -4.52 2.25 -8.92
CA ASP A 80 -4.56 1.65 -7.58
C ASP A 80 -4.74 2.73 -6.51
N ILE A 81 -4.04 3.87 -6.63
CA ILE A 81 -4.17 5.02 -5.73
C ILE A 81 -5.57 5.62 -5.80
N GLU A 82 -6.09 5.87 -7.01
CA GLU A 82 -7.45 6.42 -7.20
C GLU A 82 -8.51 5.48 -6.61
N THR A 83 -8.40 4.18 -6.87
CA THR A 83 -9.32 3.17 -6.35
C THR A 83 -9.26 3.10 -4.82
N ALA A 84 -8.06 3.18 -4.23
CA ALA A 84 -7.90 3.21 -2.79
C ALA A 84 -8.54 4.45 -2.15
N ARG A 85 -8.38 5.65 -2.75
CA ARG A 85 -9.03 6.87 -2.25
C ARG A 85 -10.55 6.75 -2.30
N ASN A 86 -11.10 6.30 -3.43
CA ASN A 86 -12.55 6.06 -3.56
C ASN A 86 -13.07 5.03 -2.53
N TYR A 87 -12.30 3.98 -2.25
CA TYR A 87 -12.64 3.01 -1.21
C TYR A 87 -12.72 3.67 0.17
N LEU A 88 -11.74 4.51 0.51
CA LEU A 88 -11.70 5.19 1.81
C LEU A 88 -12.86 6.17 1.97
N ASP A 89 -13.18 6.96 0.93
CA ASP A 89 -14.29 7.90 0.95
C ASP A 89 -15.65 7.21 1.20
N THR A 90 -15.79 5.96 0.77
CA THR A 90 -17.03 5.18 0.90
C THR A 90 -17.12 4.40 2.21
N ASN A 91 -15.99 3.93 2.76
CA ASN A 91 -15.96 2.91 3.82
C ASN A 91 -15.36 3.38 5.15
N GLU A 92 -14.65 4.51 5.17
CA GLU A 92 -14.11 5.12 6.39
C GLU A 92 -14.70 6.53 6.50
N PRO A 93 -15.83 6.72 7.21
CA PRO A 93 -16.34 8.07 7.44
C PRO A 93 -15.26 8.88 8.14
N GLU A 94 -15.09 10.14 7.70
CA GLU A 94 -14.20 11.12 8.34
C GLU A 94 -14.31 10.98 9.86
N LEU A 95 -13.16 10.83 10.52
CA LEU A 95 -13.06 10.99 11.96
C LEU A 95 -13.53 12.42 12.25
N VAL A 96 -14.80 12.56 12.64
CA VAL A 96 -15.34 13.80 13.20
C VAL A 96 -14.52 14.05 14.47
N ILE A 97 -13.63 15.04 14.38
CA ILE A 97 -12.92 15.62 15.52
C ILE A 97 -13.84 16.65 16.17
#